data_AF-A0A838GG34-F1
#
_entry.id   AF-A0A838GG34-F1
#
_cell.length_a   1.000
_cell.length_b   1.000
_cell.length_c   1.000
_cell.angle_alpha   90.00
_cell.angle_beta   90.00
_cell.angle_gamma   90.00
#
_symmetry.space_group_name_H-M   'P 1'
#
loop_
_entity.id
_entity.type
_entity.pdbx_description
1 polymer ?
#
loop_
_entity_poly.entity_id
_entity_poly.type
_entity_poly.pdbx_seq_one_letter_code
_entity_poly.pdbx_strand_id
1 'polypeptide(L)' 'MPDRPPPTATVTAEELRVLLGIAGLTVSEDRAPAVLAEFNAQLAHGRQIDSVLDGARESGFPPYDPTFPKITLEDDAT' A
#
# COMPACT_ATOMS: atom_id res chain seq x y z
N MET A 1 -25.39 -0.02 2.61
CA MET A 1 -24.27 -0.57 1.82
C MET A 1 -23.96 -1.93 2.40
N PRO A 2 -23.85 -3.03 1.62
CA PRO A 2 -23.38 -4.28 2.19
C PRO A 2 -21.98 -4.04 2.77
N ASP A 3 -21.81 -4.42 4.03
CA ASP A 3 -20.55 -4.44 4.77
C ASP A 3 -19.52 -5.22 3.95
N ARG A 4 -18.69 -4.51 3.19
CA ARG A 4 -17.57 -5.15 2.50
C ARG A 4 -16.49 -5.27 3.57
N PRO A 5 -16.16 -6.48 4.05
CA PRO A 5 -15.06 -6.62 4.99
C PRO A 5 -13.82 -6.00 4.36
N PRO A 6 -13.00 -5.24 5.14
CA PRO A 6 -11.78 -4.66 4.60
C PRO A 6 -10.97 -5.79 3.97
N PRO A 7 -10.40 -5.61 2.76
CA PRO A 7 -9.60 -6.66 2.14
C PRO A 7 -8.36 -6.89 3.01
N THR A 8 -8.44 -7.87 3.90
CA THR A 8 -7.33 -8.42 4.66
C THR A 8 -6.55 -9.46 3.85
N ALA A 9 -6.98 -9.72 2.61
CA ALA A 9 -6.33 -10.65 1.72
C ALA A 9 -4.88 -10.21 1.49
N THR A 10 -3.95 -10.99 2.04
CA THR A 10 -2.53 -10.94 1.71
C THR A 10 -2.32 -11.57 0.34
N VAL A 11 -1.32 -11.09 -0.37
CA VAL A 11 -0.82 -11.75 -1.57
C VAL A 11 -0.09 -13.01 -1.16
N THR A 12 -0.40 -14.11 -1.82
CA THR A 12 0.24 -15.41 -1.65
C THR A 12 1.56 -15.47 -2.41
N ALA A 13 2.40 -16.47 -2.11
CA ALA A 13 3.65 -16.68 -2.84
C ALA A 13 3.45 -16.92 -4.34
N GLU A 14 2.36 -17.58 -4.73
CA GLU A 14 2.02 -17.83 -6.13
C GLU A 14 1.64 -16.54 -6.85
N GLU A 15 0.77 -15.74 -6.26
CA GLU A 15 0.38 -14.43 -6.81
C GLU A 15 1.58 -13.48 -6.91
N LEU A 16 2.46 -13.48 -5.91
CA LEU A 16 3.71 -12.70 -5.99
C LEU A 16 4.57 -13.12 -7.19
N ARG A 17 4.72 -14.44 -7.45
CA ARG A 17 5.47 -14.93 -8.62
C ARG A 17 4.84 -14.48 -9.92
N VAL A 18 3.50 -14.48 -10.03
CA VAL A 18 2.79 -13.95 -11.20
C VAL A 18 3.08 -12.47 -11.39
N LEU A 19 2.99 -11.66 -10.33
CA LEU A 19 3.26 -10.23 -10.38
C LEU A 19 4.71 -9.92 -10.78
N LEU A 20 5.67 -10.64 -10.20
CA LEU A 20 7.09 -10.53 -10.57
C LEU A 20 7.31 -10.90 -12.05
N GLY A 21 6.65 -11.97 -12.53
CA GLY A 21 6.68 -12.36 -13.93
C GLY A 21 6.15 -11.29 -14.88
N ILE A 22 5.03 -10.65 -14.53
CA ILE A 22 4.45 -9.53 -15.31
C ILE A 22 5.41 -8.33 -15.33
N ALA A 23 6.07 -8.04 -14.21
CA ALA A 23 7.05 -6.97 -14.10
C ALA A 23 8.41 -7.30 -14.77
N GLY A 24 8.60 -8.52 -15.27
CA GLY A 24 9.89 -8.98 -15.81
C GLY A 24 10.98 -9.08 -14.74
N LEU A 25 10.60 -9.25 -13.47
CA LEU A 25 11.51 -9.35 -12.34
C LEU A 25 11.69 -10.81 -11.91
N THR A 26 12.91 -11.16 -11.53
CA THR A 26 13.24 -12.46 -10.96
C THR A 26 13.76 -12.29 -9.54
N VAL A 27 13.26 -13.12 -8.63
CA VAL A 27 13.70 -13.16 -7.23
C VAL A 27 14.27 -14.55 -6.96
N SER A 28 15.40 -14.62 -6.26
CA SER A 28 15.99 -15.89 -5.86
C SER A 28 15.13 -16.57 -4.78
N GLU A 29 15.03 -17.90 -4.82
CA GLU A 29 14.13 -18.66 -3.92
C GLU A 29 14.44 -18.44 -2.43
N ASP A 30 15.71 -18.21 -2.07
CA ASP A 30 16.13 -17.87 -0.71
C ASP A 30 15.60 -16.50 -0.24
N ARG A 31 15.37 -15.57 -1.16
CA ARG A 31 14.84 -14.22 -0.87
C ARG A 31 13.33 -14.12 -1.02
N ALA A 32 12.69 -15.05 -1.72
CA ALA A 32 11.26 -15.03 -1.99
C ALA A 32 10.38 -14.85 -0.72
N PRO A 33 10.66 -15.51 0.43
CA PRO A 33 9.88 -15.30 1.65
C PRO A 33 9.99 -13.87 2.20
N ALA A 34 11.19 -13.28 2.17
CA ALA A 34 11.41 -11.92 2.65
C ALA A 34 10.74 -10.88 1.74
N VAL A 35 10.82 -11.08 0.41
CA VAL A 35 10.13 -10.22 -0.57
C VAL A 35 8.62 -10.31 -0.39
N LEU A 36 8.08 -11.50 -0.16
CA LEU A 36 6.64 -11.69 0.10
C LEU A 36 6.16 -10.99 1.37
N ALA A 37 6.95 -11.07 2.45
CA ALA A 37 6.63 -10.39 3.69
C ALA A 37 6.63 -8.86 3.51
N GLU A 38 7.68 -8.32 2.88
CA GLU A 38 7.80 -6.88 2.60
C GLU A 38 6.67 -6.39 1.69
N PHE A 39 6.38 -7.12 0.61
CA PHE A 39 5.32 -6.76 -0.32
C PHE A 39 3.95 -6.68 0.37
N ASN A 40 3.64 -7.64 1.23
CA ASN A 40 2.40 -7.63 2.00
C ASN A 40 2.36 -6.50 3.05
N ALA A 41 3.50 -6.15 3.66
CA ALA A 41 3.58 -5.02 4.58
C ALA A 41 3.30 -3.68 3.85
N GLN A 42 3.89 -3.49 2.68
CA GLN A 42 3.67 -2.31 1.84
C GLN A 42 2.20 -2.21 1.38
N LEU A 43 1.59 -3.32 0.96
CA LEU A 43 0.17 -3.35 0.63
C LEU A 43 -0.73 -3.01 1.83
N ALA A 44 -0.41 -3.52 3.02
CA ALA A 44 -1.16 -3.18 4.23
C ALA A 44 -1.09 -1.70 4.54
N HIS A 45 0.09 -1.08 4.39
CA HIS A 45 0.27 0.37 4.56
C HIS A 45 -0.55 1.16 3.53
N GLY A 46 -0.49 0.78 2.24
CA GLY A 46 -1.30 1.42 1.19
C GLY A 46 -2.80 1.40 1.51
N ARG A 47 -3.31 0.29 2.03
CA ARG A 47 -4.72 0.15 2.45
C ARG A 47 -5.07 1.03 3.66
N GLN A 48 -4.14 1.23 4.60
CA GLN A 48 -4.35 2.16 5.71
C GLN A 48 -4.49 3.60 5.19
N ILE A 49 -3.68 3.98 4.21
CA ILE A 49 -3.78 5.30 3.56
C ILE A 49 -5.15 5.45 2.91
N ASP A 50 -5.59 4.48 2.11
CA ASP A 50 -6.92 4.52 1.48
C ASP A 50 -8.04 4.65 2.52
N SER A 51 -7.97 3.90 3.62
CA SER A 51 -8.96 3.97 4.71
C SER A 51 -9.00 5.35 5.38
N VAL A 52 -7.84 6.00 5.58
CA VAL A 52 -7.78 7.36 6.12
C VAL A 52 -8.39 8.36 5.13
N LEU A 53 -8.08 8.21 3.84
CA LEU A 53 -8.63 9.06 2.79
C LEU A 53 -10.15 8.90 2.67
N ASP A 54 -10.66 7.68 2.79
CA ASP A 54 -12.10 7.42 2.79
C ASP A 54 -12.79 8.04 4.02
N GLY A 55 -12.22 7.86 5.22
CA GLY A 55 -12.72 8.53 6.43
C GLY A 55 -12.69 10.05 6.33
N ALA A 56 -11.69 10.63 5.67
CA ALA A 56 -11.64 12.07 5.40
C ALA A 56 -12.77 12.52 4.44
N ARG A 57 -13.02 11.75 3.37
CA ARG A 57 -14.13 12.04 2.44
C ARG A 57 -15.49 11.97 3.13
N GLU A 58 -15.72 10.95 3.96
CA GLU A 58 -16.98 10.74 4.67
C GLU A 58 -17.22 11.78 5.77
N SER A 59 -16.18 12.22 6.46
CA SER A 59 -16.26 13.25 7.51
C SER A 59 -16.46 14.68 6.98
N GLY A 60 -16.48 14.86 5.65
CA GLY A 60 -16.60 16.17 5.03
C GLY A 60 -15.35 17.03 5.21
N PHE A 61 -14.17 16.40 5.40
CA PHE A 61 -12.90 17.11 5.29
C PHE A 61 -12.89 17.83 3.94
N PRO A 62 -12.60 19.15 3.91
CA PRO A 62 -12.71 19.92 2.68
C PRO A 62 -11.84 19.28 1.59
N PRO A 63 -12.29 19.29 0.32
CA PRO A 63 -11.48 18.81 -0.79
C PRO A 63 -10.11 19.47 -0.73
N TYR A 64 -9.06 18.73 -1.12
CA TYR A 64 -7.67 19.16 -1.09
C TYR A 64 -7.54 20.66 -1.39
N ASP A 65 -7.23 21.44 -0.36
CA ASP A 65 -6.96 22.86 -0.49
C ASP A 65 -5.45 23.02 -0.70
N PRO A 66 -5.00 23.40 -1.92
CA PRO A 66 -3.59 23.51 -2.24
C PRO A 66 -2.88 24.62 -1.45
N THR A 67 -3.61 25.44 -0.70
CA THR A 67 -3.06 26.47 0.20
C THR A 67 -2.72 25.93 1.58
N PHE A 68 -3.15 24.71 1.93
CA PHE A 68 -2.67 24.06 3.15
C PHE A 68 -1.15 23.92 3.10
N PRO A 69 -0.44 24.26 4.19
CA PRO A 69 1.00 24.14 4.25
C PRO A 69 1.39 22.67 4.00
N LYS A 70 2.08 22.44 2.89
CA LYS A 70 2.61 21.13 2.54
C LYS A 70 3.64 20.76 3.60
N ILE A 71 3.47 19.60 4.22
CA ILE A 71 4.57 18.99 4.98
C ILE A 71 5.60 18.61 3.94
N THR A 72 6.71 19.34 3.93
CA THR A 72 7.87 18.97 3.11
C THR A 72 8.60 17.91 3.91
N LEU A 73 8.52 16.66 3.45
CA LEU A 73 9.42 15.62 3.95
C LEU A 73 10.79 15.96 3.35
N GLU A 74 11.67 16.52 4.16
CA GLU A 74 13.06 16.65 3.79
C GLU A 74 13.65 15.24 3.85
N ASP A 75 14.16 14.74 2.72
CA ASP A 75 14.96 13.51 2.68
C ASP A 75 16.20 13.77 3.54
N ASP A 76 16.14 13.33 4.81
CA ASP A 76 17.30 13.31 5.68
C ASP A 76 18.21 12.19 5.19
N ALA A 77 19.09 12.54 4.25
CA ALA A 77 20.11 11.64 3.73
C ALA A 77 21.11 11.33 4.86
N THR A 78 20.97 10.17 5.49
CA THR A 78 22.00 9.55 6.34
C THR A 78 22.34 8.15 5.90
#